data_AF-A0A2M7L075-F1
#
_entry.id   AF-A0A2M7L075-F1
#
_cell.length_a   1.000
_cell.length_b   1.000
_cell.length_c   1.000
_cell.angle_alpha   90.00
_cell.angle_beta   90.00
_cell.angle_gamma   90.00
#
_symmetry.space_group_name_H-M   'P 1'
#
loop_
_entity.id
_entity.type
_entity.pdbx_description
1 polymer ?
#
loop_
_entity_poly.entity_id
_entity_poly.type
_entity_poly.pdbx_seq_one_letter_code
_entity_poly.pdbx_strand_id
1 'polypeptide(L)'
;MQAERDYLREHLFPRLEEKLRERRHHLETIDLRWGVETVSVDEEEAKELLVLKVCLAEVERSRPFLIVLPGDRYGSVLPKMRMTAAVVAIGGATAG
;
A
#
# COMPACT_ATOMS: atom_id res chain seq x y z
N MET A 1 0.55 -4.48 16.70
CA MET A 1 -0.16 -5.46 15.84
C MET A 1 0.71 -6.50 15.09
N GLN A 2 1.83 -7.02 15.62
CA GLN A 2 2.59 -8.06 14.89
C GLN A 2 1.81 -9.40 14.83
N ALA A 3 1.30 -9.87 15.98
CA ALA A 3 0.58 -11.14 16.06
C ALA A 3 -0.69 -11.19 15.20
N GLU A 4 -1.44 -10.09 15.09
CA GLU A 4 -2.62 -10.02 14.22
C GLU A 4 -2.25 -10.22 12.74
N ARG A 5 -1.16 -9.57 12.30
CA ARG A 5 -0.67 -9.70 10.92
C ARG A 5 -0.11 -11.08 10.64
N ASP A 6 0.63 -11.66 11.58
CA ASP A 6 1.13 -13.03 11.45
C ASP A 6 -0.05 -14.00 11.33
N TYR A 7 -1.11 -13.81 12.12
CA TYR A 7 -2.35 -14.58 12.00
C TYR A 7 -3.03 -14.38 10.64
N LEU A 8 -3.11 -13.15 10.14
CA LEU A 8 -3.66 -12.86 8.81
C LEU A 8 -2.88 -13.64 7.73
N ARG A 9 -1.55 -13.56 7.76
CA ARG A 9 -0.66 -14.19 6.78
C ARG A 9 -0.66 -15.72 6.85
N GLU A 10 -0.59 -16.27 8.06
CA GLU A 10 -0.36 -17.71 8.27
C GLU A 10 -1.67 -18.51 8.28
N HIS A 11 -2.80 -17.89 8.64
CA HIS A 11 -4.05 -18.60 8.85
C HIS A 11 -5.20 -18.06 7.99
N LEU A 12 -5.40 -16.75 7.97
CA LEU A 12 -6.61 -16.16 7.37
C LEU A 12 -6.53 -16.04 5.84
N PHE A 13 -5.45 -15.49 5.29
CA PHE A 13 -5.28 -15.30 3.85
C PHE A 13 -5.24 -16.62 3.07
N PRO A 14 -4.53 -17.68 3.51
CA PRO A 14 -4.57 -18.97 2.82
C PRO A 14 -6.01 -19.51 2.70
N ARG A 15 -6.77 -19.43 3.80
CA ARG A 15 -8.16 -19.88 3.84
C ARG A 15 -9.10 -19.02 2.98
N LEU A 16 -8.87 -17.71 2.91
CA LEU A 16 -9.63 -16.83 2.01
C LEU A 16 -9.30 -17.13 0.55
N GLU A 17 -8.03 -17.34 0.22
CA GLU A 17 -7.61 -17.65 -1.13
C GLU A 17 -8.26 -18.94 -1.63
N GLU A 18 -8.31 -20.00 -0.81
CA GLU A 18 -9.04 -21.24 -1.14
C GLU A 18 -10.51 -20.97 -1.50
N LYS A 19 -11.22 -20.21 -0.67
CA LYS A 19 -12.64 -19.85 -0.89
C LYS A 19 -12.85 -18.97 -2.12
N LEU A 20 -11.92 -18.07 -2.40
CA LEU A 20 -11.99 -17.18 -3.57
C LEU A 20 -11.65 -17.93 -4.86
N ARG A 21 -10.72 -18.89 -4.79
CA ARG A 21 -10.35 -19.75 -5.91
C ARG A 21 -11.53 -20.58 -6.42
N GLU A 22 -12.36 -21.11 -5.52
CA GLU A 22 -13.64 -21.77 -5.87
C GLU A 22 -14.56 -20.87 -6.70
N ARG A 23 -14.47 -19.55 -6.52
CA ARG A 23 -15.25 -18.54 -7.22
C ARG A 23 -14.50 -17.90 -8.40
N ARG A 24 -13.34 -18.45 -8.78
CA ARG A 24 -12.44 -17.92 -9.83
C ARG A 24 -11.95 -16.48 -9.55
N HIS A 25 -11.76 -16.16 -8.28
CA HIS A 25 -11.12 -14.92 -7.85
C HIS A 25 -9.74 -15.20 -7.27
N HIS A 26 -8.78 -14.33 -7.56
CA HIS A 26 -7.45 -14.35 -6.95
C HIS A 26 -7.39 -13.33 -5.81
N LEU A 27 -6.75 -13.71 -4.71
CA LEU A 27 -6.45 -12.82 -3.61
C LEU A 27 -4.99 -12.40 -3.70
N GLU A 28 -4.74 -11.12 -3.90
CA GLU A 28 -3.42 -10.52 -3.81
C GLU A 28 -3.28 -9.81 -2.47
N THR A 29 -2.24 -10.16 -1.69
CA THR A 29 -1.99 -9.54 -0.38
C THR A 29 -0.85 -8.53 -0.51
N ILE A 30 -1.11 -7.27 -0.16
CA ILE A 30 -0.12 -6.19 -0.20
C ILE A 30 0.24 -5.83 1.25
N ASP A 31 1.50 -6.02 1.64
CA ASP A 31 2.03 -5.55 2.93
C ASP A 31 3.05 -4.42 2.69
N LEU A 32 2.62 -3.19 2.96
CA LEU A 32 3.44 -1.99 2.81
C LEU A 32 4.59 -1.89 3.84
N ARG A 33 4.66 -2.80 4.81
CA ARG A 33 5.68 -2.79 5.89
C ARG A 33 7.01 -3.41 5.49
N TRP A 34 7.03 -4.30 4.49
CA TRP A 34 8.30 -4.86 3.99
C TRP A 34 9.20 -3.83 3.32
N GLY A 35 8.72 -2.58 3.24
CA GLY A 35 9.56 -1.44 3.07
C GLY A 35 9.77 -1.19 1.60
N VAL A 36 9.38 -0.01 1.19
CA VAL A 36 10.00 0.56 0.00
C VAL A 36 11.48 0.69 0.33
N GLU A 37 12.36 0.07 -0.45
CA GLU A 37 13.80 0.18 -0.23
C GLU A 37 14.22 1.66 -0.39
N THR A 38 14.37 2.35 0.74
CA THR A 38 14.80 3.76 0.78
C THR A 38 16.29 3.89 1.09
N VAL A 39 17.02 2.78 1.14
CA VAL A 39 18.42 2.72 1.61
C VAL A 39 19.38 3.44 0.64
N SER A 40 18.97 3.62 -0.61
CA SER A 40 19.71 4.31 -1.68
C SER A 40 19.36 5.81 -1.80
N VAL A 41 18.53 6.33 -0.90
CA VAL A 41 18.04 7.71 -0.93
C VAL A 41 18.45 8.41 0.35
N ASP A 42 19.35 9.39 0.28
CA ASP A 42 19.86 10.07 1.47
C ASP A 42 18.91 11.15 1.99
N GLU A 43 18.18 11.81 1.09
CA GLU A 43 17.27 12.90 1.44
C GLU A 43 15.91 12.38 1.94
N GLU A 44 15.52 12.82 3.13
CA GLU A 44 14.27 12.37 3.78
C GLU A 44 13.01 12.66 2.93
N GLU A 45 12.99 13.78 2.22
CA GLU A 45 11.88 14.15 1.33
C GLU A 45 11.78 13.22 0.13
N ALA A 46 12.92 12.78 -0.41
CA ALA A 46 12.95 11.83 -1.51
C ALA A 46 12.52 10.42 -1.06
N LYS A 47 12.83 10.03 0.18
CA LYS A 47 12.32 8.78 0.78
C LYS A 47 10.80 8.81 0.93
N GLU A 48 10.26 9.90 1.47
CA GLU A 48 8.80 10.07 1.62
C GLU A 48 8.10 10.00 0.26
N LEU A 49 8.61 10.71 -0.74
CA LEU A 49 8.06 10.68 -2.10
C LEU A 49 8.11 9.29 -2.72
N LEU A 50 9.21 8.56 -2.54
CA LEU A 50 9.35 7.19 -3.04
C LEU A 50 8.32 6.25 -2.38
N VAL A 51 8.14 6.36 -1.06
CA VAL A 51 7.13 5.60 -0.32
C VAL A 51 5.72 5.89 -0.86
N LEU A 52 5.37 7.17 -1.01
CA LEU A 52 4.06 7.58 -1.54
C LEU A 52 3.83 7.06 -2.96
N LYS A 53 4.87 7.14 -3.81
CA LYS A 53 4.82 6.68 -5.20
C LYS A 53 4.45 5.19 -5.26
N VAL A 54 5.11 4.36 -4.46
CA VAL A 54 4.81 2.92 -4.39
C VAL A 54 3.39 2.71 -3.86
N CYS A 55 3.04 3.27 -2.70
CA CYS A 55 1.72 3.09 -2.10
C CYS A 55 0.57 3.47 -3.06
N LEU A 56 0.69 4.58 -3.77
CA LEU A 56 -0.34 5.03 -4.71
C LEU A 56 -0.40 4.14 -5.96
N ALA A 57 0.74 3.66 -6.45
CA ALA A 57 0.78 2.70 -7.57
C ALA A 57 0.12 1.36 -7.20
N GLU A 58 0.32 0.87 -5.97
CA GLU A 58 -0.34 -0.34 -5.45
C GLU A 58 -1.87 -0.18 -5.40
N VAL A 59 -2.35 0.99 -4.95
CA VAL A 59 -3.78 1.32 -4.92
C VAL A 59 -4.37 1.32 -6.34
N GLU A 60 -3.68 1.95 -7.30
CA GLU A 60 -4.16 2.00 -8.68
C GLU A 60 -4.16 0.61 -9.34
N ARG A 61 -3.17 -0.25 -9.04
CA ARG A 61 -3.14 -1.64 -9.52
C ARG A 61 -4.29 -2.49 -8.94
N SER A 62 -4.75 -2.16 -7.73
CA SER A 62 -5.77 -2.94 -7.01
C SER A 62 -7.21 -2.71 -7.52
N ARG A 63 -7.40 -1.93 -8.59
CA ARG A 63 -8.73 -1.70 -9.16
C ARG A 63 -9.27 -2.97 -9.82
N PRO A 64 -10.59 -3.24 -9.73
CA PRO A 64 -11.62 -2.40 -9.13
C PRO A 64 -11.88 -2.69 -7.64
N PHE A 65 -11.30 -3.73 -7.05
CA PHE A 65 -11.63 -4.19 -5.70
C PHE A 65 -10.42 -4.07 -4.77
N LEU A 66 -10.49 -3.12 -3.83
CA LEU A 66 -9.47 -2.91 -2.81
C LEU A 66 -10.10 -3.03 -1.42
N ILE A 67 -9.47 -3.79 -0.53
CA ILE A 67 -9.80 -3.87 0.90
C ILE A 67 -8.58 -3.40 1.68
N VAL A 68 -8.76 -2.38 2.52
CA VAL A 68 -7.69 -1.83 3.36
C VAL A 68 -7.96 -2.22 4.81
N LEU A 69 -6.95 -2.80 5.46
CA LEU A 69 -6.95 -3.12 6.88
C LEU A 69 -6.07 -2.10 7.62
N PRO A 70 -6.65 -1.06 8.25
CA PRO A 70 -5.87 -0.11 9.03
C PRO A 70 -5.28 -0.80 10.26
N GLY A 71 -4.02 -0.50 10.56
CA GLY A 71 -3.37 -0.97 11.79
C GLY A 71 -3.47 0.04 12.94
N ASP A 72 -2.64 -0.15 13.96
CA ASP A 72 -2.53 0.72 15.15
C ASP A 72 -2.19 2.18 14.82
N ARG A 73 -1.62 2.44 13.63
CA ARG A 73 -1.23 3.76 13.16
C ARG A 73 -1.98 4.09 11.87
N TYR A 74 -2.67 5.23 11.88
CA TYR A 74 -3.41 5.72 10.71
C TYR A 74 -2.51 6.31 9.61
N GLY A 75 -1.25 6.61 9.95
CA GLY A 75 -0.29 7.26 9.06
C GLY A 75 0.17 8.61 9.58
N SER A 76 0.72 9.43 8.70
CA SER A 76 1.14 10.81 8.98
C SER A 76 0.34 11.75 8.07
N VAL A 77 -0.12 12.88 8.59
CA VAL A 77 -0.68 13.94 7.74
C VAL A 77 0.49 14.65 7.06
N LEU A 78 0.51 14.63 5.73
CA LEU A 78 1.54 15.30 4.94
C LEU A 78 1.08 16.69 4.48
N PRO A 79 2.00 17.65 4.34
CA PRO A 79 1.70 18.94 3.70
C PRO A 79 1.13 18.74 2.30
N LYS A 80 0.13 19.56 1.93
CA LYS A 80 -0.53 19.47 0.60
C LYS A 80 0.47 19.45 -0.56
N MET A 81 1.50 20.29 -0.48
CA MET A 81 2.55 20.38 -1.52
C MET A 81 3.25 19.03 -1.76
N ARG A 82 3.53 18.26 -0.70
CA ARG A 82 4.15 16.93 -0.82
C ARG A 82 3.20 15.92 -1.45
N MET A 83 1.92 15.97 -1.10
CA MET A 83 0.90 15.12 -1.71
C MET A 83 0.75 15.41 -3.21
N THR A 84 0.71 16.70 -3.58
CA THR A 84 0.65 17.11 -4.99
C THR A 84 1.88 16.62 -5.77
N ALA A 85 3.08 16.78 -5.21
CA ALA A 85 4.31 16.31 -5.84
C ALA A 85 4.29 14.78 -6.08
N ALA A 86 3.83 14.00 -5.10
CA ALA A 86 3.70 12.55 -5.23
C ALA A 86 2.70 12.14 -6.32
N VAL A 87 1.54 12.79 -6.39
CA VAL A 87 0.50 12.52 -7.41
C VAL A 87 1.01 12.85 -8.82
N VAL A 88 1.73 13.97 -8.98
CA VAL A 88 2.37 14.33 -10.26
C VAL A 88 3.42 13.28 -10.66
N ALA A 89 4.23 12.81 -9.71
CA ALA A 89 5.31 11.85 -9.96
C ALA A 89 4.81 10.45 -10.42
N ILE A 90 3.56 10.08 -10.11
CA ILE A 90 2.93 8.84 -10.61
C ILE A 90 2.13 9.05 -11.90
N GLY A 91 2.15 10.25 -12.48
CA GLY A 91 1.38 10.58 -13.68
C GLY A 91 -0.12 10.78 -13.42
N GLY A 92 -0.52 10.92 -12.16
CA GLY A 92 -1.89 11.29 -11.80
C GLY A 92 -2.16 12.73 -12.20
N ALA A 93 -3.21 12.96 -12.99
CA ALA A 93 -3.67 14.32 -13.25
C ALA A 93 -4.02 14.98 -11.91
N THR A 94 -3.42 16.14 -11.63
CA THR A 94 -3.92 17.01 -10.57
C THR A 94 -5.34 17.38 -10.95
N ALA A 95 -6.34 16.84 -10.24
CA ALA A 95 -7.72 17.24 -10.43
C ALA A 95 -7.79 18.77 -10.24
N GLY A 96 -8.06 19.47 -11.34
CA GLY A 96 -8.43 20.88 -11.36
C GLY A 96 -9.91 21.05 -11.09
#